data_AF-A0A6L3XAK3-F1
#
_entry.id   AF-A0A6L3XAK3-F1
#
_cell.length_a   1.000
_cell.length_b   1.000
_cell.length_c   1.000
_cell.angle_alpha   90.00
_cell.angle_beta   90.00
_cell.angle_gamma   90.00
#
_symmetry.space_group_name_H-M   'P 1'
#
loop_
_entity.id
_entity.type
_entity.pdbx_description
1 polymer ?
#
loop_
_entity_poly.entity_id
_entity_poly.type
_entity_poly.pdbx_seq_one_letter_code
_entity_poly.pdbx_strand_id
1 'polypeptide(L)'
;RGCHRVLFVDQNDEQALKQALAEQPKLVLVESPSNPLLRVVDIAKICQLARDAGAISVVDNTFLSPALQNPLALGADLVLHSCTKYLNGHSDVVAGVVIAKDPEVVTELAWWANNIGVTAGAFDSYLLLRGIRTLSPRMDVAQRNAQAIVDFLKTQPLVKKLYHP
;
A
#
# COMPACT_ATOMS: atom_id res chain seq x y z
N ARG A 1 -17.29 -3.60 -20.98
CA ARG A 1 -17.64 -2.54 -20.01
C ARG A 1 -17.67 -3.22 -18.65
N GLY A 2 -16.81 -2.81 -17.72
CA GLY A 2 -16.58 -3.54 -16.46
C GLY A 2 -17.75 -3.44 -15.49
N CYS A 3 -17.80 -4.37 -14.53
CA CYS A 3 -18.83 -4.46 -13.50
C CYS A 3 -18.76 -3.36 -12.42
N HIS A 4 -17.78 -2.45 -12.51
CA HIS A 4 -17.51 -1.42 -11.51
C HIS A 4 -17.26 -0.05 -12.15
N ARG A 5 -17.71 1.00 -11.46
CA ARG A 5 -17.41 2.39 -11.77
C ARG A 5 -16.23 2.85 -10.91
N VAL A 6 -15.22 3.44 -11.52
CA VAL A 6 -13.99 3.88 -10.85
C VAL A 6 -13.79 5.37 -11.10
N LEU A 7 -13.44 6.10 -10.05
CA LEU A 7 -13.04 7.51 -10.11
C LEU A 7 -11.57 7.60 -9.67
N PHE A 8 -10.73 8.16 -10.54
CA PHE A 8 -9.35 8.48 -10.19
C PHE A 8 -9.31 9.93 -9.71
N VAL A 9 -8.81 10.14 -8.49
CA VAL A 9 -8.86 11.42 -7.79
C VAL A 9 -7.48 11.72 -7.24
N ASP A 10 -7.02 12.96 -7.37
CA ASP A 10 -5.88 13.41 -6.59
C ASP A 10 -6.33 13.58 -5.13
N GLN A 11 -5.91 12.67 -4.27
CA GLN A 11 -6.34 12.63 -2.87
C GLN A 11 -5.75 13.76 -2.02
N ASN A 12 -4.82 14.55 -2.56
CA ASN A 12 -4.37 15.81 -1.97
C ASN A 12 -5.23 17.02 -2.38
N ASP A 13 -6.10 16.89 -3.37
CA ASP A 13 -7.10 17.90 -3.72
C ASP A 13 -8.36 17.68 -2.88
N GLU A 14 -8.55 18.53 -1.87
CA GLU A 14 -9.69 18.41 -0.95
C GLU A 14 -11.05 18.54 -1.65
N GLN A 15 -11.14 19.37 -2.70
CA GLN A 15 -12.40 19.58 -3.40
C GLN A 15 -12.73 18.35 -4.25
N ALA A 16 -11.75 17.83 -4.99
CA ALA A 16 -11.92 16.63 -5.80
C ALA A 16 -12.25 15.41 -4.92
N LEU A 17 -11.57 15.26 -3.77
CA LEU A 17 -11.85 14.17 -2.82
C LEU A 17 -13.27 14.28 -2.24
N LYS A 18 -13.70 15.48 -1.81
CA LYS A 18 -15.07 15.70 -1.31
C LYS A 18 -16.13 15.37 -2.36
N GLN A 19 -15.92 15.79 -3.60
CA GLN A 19 -16.85 15.51 -4.70
C GLN A 19 -16.97 14.00 -4.96
N ALA A 20 -15.85 13.28 -4.99
CA ALA A 20 -15.85 11.83 -5.18
C ALA A 20 -16.53 11.08 -4.03
N LEU A 21 -16.30 11.49 -2.78
CA LEU A 21 -16.95 10.89 -1.61
C LEU A 21 -18.45 11.17 -1.56
N ALA A 22 -18.90 12.32 -2.06
CA ALA A 22 -20.33 12.64 -2.18
C ALA A 22 -21.08 11.67 -3.11
N GLU A 23 -20.37 10.95 -3.98
CA GLU A 23 -20.93 9.89 -4.83
C GLU A 23 -21.14 8.56 -4.10
N GLN A 24 -20.89 8.51 -2.78
CA GLN A 24 -21.05 7.34 -1.90
C GLN A 24 -20.33 6.09 -2.44
N PRO A 25 -19.01 6.17 -2.67
CA PRO A 25 -18.25 5.02 -3.11
C PRO A 25 -18.31 3.89 -2.07
N LYS A 26 -18.25 2.64 -2.52
CA LYS A 26 -18.16 1.49 -1.61
C LYS A 26 -16.75 1.25 -1.08
N LEU A 27 -15.75 1.77 -1.79
CA LEU A 27 -14.34 1.55 -1.49
C LEU A 27 -13.53 2.80 -1.83
N VAL A 28 -12.59 3.14 -0.96
CA VAL A 28 -11.56 4.16 -1.18
C VAL A 28 -10.20 3.46 -1.13
N LEU A 29 -9.49 3.44 -2.25
CA LEU A 29 -8.15 2.87 -2.37
C LEU A 29 -7.10 3.98 -2.28
N VAL A 30 -6.13 3.82 -1.39
CA VAL A 30 -5.06 4.78 -1.13
C VAL A 30 -3.71 4.09 -1.37
N GLU A 31 -2.78 4.79 -2.02
CA GLU A 31 -1.38 4.36 -2.17
C GLU A 31 -0.48 5.52 -1.72
N SER A 32 0.31 5.30 -0.66
CA SER A 32 1.18 6.34 -0.09
C SER A 32 2.48 5.72 0.43
N PRO A 33 3.64 6.07 -0.15
CA PRO A 33 3.84 6.92 -1.33
C PRO A 33 3.34 6.29 -2.64
N SER A 34 2.82 7.10 -3.57
CA SER A 34 2.36 6.62 -4.89
C SER A 34 3.50 6.25 -5.83
N ASN A 35 3.38 5.19 -6.62
CA ASN A 35 4.30 4.88 -7.71
C ASN A 35 3.95 5.63 -9.03
N PRO A 36 4.89 6.26 -9.76
CA PRO A 36 6.34 6.44 -9.49
C PRO A 36 6.71 7.79 -8.85
N LEU A 37 5.76 8.71 -8.68
CA LEU A 37 6.04 10.09 -8.28
C LEU A 37 6.24 10.29 -6.76
N LEU A 38 6.11 9.22 -5.97
CA LEU A 38 6.24 9.18 -4.51
C LEU A 38 5.39 10.24 -3.79
N ARG A 39 4.18 10.50 -4.29
CA ARG A 39 3.25 11.42 -3.62
C ARG A 39 2.80 10.80 -2.31
N VAL A 40 2.90 11.58 -1.24
CA VAL A 40 2.40 11.20 0.08
C VAL A 40 1.04 11.83 0.28
N VAL A 41 0.13 11.06 0.86
CA VAL A 41 -1.20 11.53 1.27
C VAL A 41 -1.42 11.25 2.76
N ASP A 42 -2.31 12.03 3.38
CA ASP A 42 -2.70 11.82 4.78
C ASP A 42 -3.69 10.65 4.88
N ILE A 43 -3.15 9.46 5.19
CA ILE A 43 -3.93 8.23 5.31
C ILE A 43 -5.00 8.37 6.39
N ALA A 44 -4.68 8.96 7.54
CA ALA A 44 -5.61 9.06 8.66
C ALA A 44 -6.82 9.93 8.30
N LYS A 45 -6.57 11.09 7.69
CA LYS A 45 -7.63 11.97 7.18
C LYS A 45 -8.49 11.27 6.13
N ILE A 46 -7.90 10.59 5.16
CA ILE A 46 -8.66 9.92 4.09
C ILE A 46 -9.48 8.75 4.66
N CYS A 47 -8.93 7.96 5.58
CA CYS A 47 -9.67 6.86 6.21
C CYS A 47 -10.85 7.37 7.04
N GLN A 48 -10.71 8.51 7.74
CA GLN A 48 -11.83 9.14 8.43
C GLN A 48 -12.92 9.59 7.44
N LEU A 49 -12.54 10.29 6.36
CA LEU A 49 -13.49 10.76 5.35
C LEU A 49 -14.19 9.60 4.62
N ALA A 50 -13.48 8.50 4.36
CA ALA A 50 -14.06 7.29 3.78
C ALA A 50 -15.11 6.68 4.72
N ARG A 51 -14.79 6.61 6.02
CA ARG A 51 -15.71 6.11 7.05
C ARG A 51 -16.97 6.97 7.16
N ASP A 52 -16.82 8.30 7.14
CA ASP A 52 -17.95 9.24 7.18
C ASP A 52 -18.86 9.08 5.96
N ALA A 53 -18.31 8.70 4.81
CA ALA A 53 -19.04 8.39 3.58
C ALA A 53 -19.61 6.95 3.51
N GLY A 54 -19.35 6.12 4.53
CA GLY A 54 -19.76 4.71 4.55
C GLY A 54 -18.98 3.79 3.61
N ALA A 55 -17.76 4.20 3.21
CA ALA A 55 -16.87 3.45 2.32
C ALA A 55 -15.82 2.65 3.11
N ILE A 56 -15.41 1.50 2.56
CA ILE A 56 -14.27 0.73 3.08
C ILE A 56 -12.98 1.41 2.63
N SER A 57 -12.07 1.68 3.56
CA SER A 57 -10.74 2.20 3.27
C SER A 57 -9.72 1.08 3.07
N VAL A 58 -9.00 1.11 1.95
CA VAL A 58 -7.94 0.16 1.60
C VAL A 58 -6.66 0.94 1.35
N VAL A 59 -5.57 0.55 2.01
CA VAL A 59 -4.25 1.18 1.80
C VAL A 59 -3.29 0.16 1.20
N ASP A 60 -2.81 0.41 -0.02
CA ASP A 60 -1.64 -0.27 -0.56
C ASP A 60 -0.38 0.26 0.13
N ASN A 61 0.21 -0.59 0.95
CA ASN A 61 1.39 -0.28 1.76
C ASN A 61 2.65 -0.99 1.22
N THR A 62 2.64 -1.35 -0.07
CA THR A 62 3.74 -2.06 -0.72
C THR A 62 5.08 -1.35 -0.58
N PHE A 63 5.12 -0.02 -0.74
CA PHE A 63 6.37 0.77 -0.73
C PHE A 63 7.02 0.85 0.64
N LEU A 64 6.24 1.12 1.69
CA LEU A 64 6.77 1.33 3.03
C LEU A 64 6.92 0.03 3.81
N SER A 65 6.11 -1.00 3.47
CA SER A 65 5.99 -2.24 4.23
C SER A 65 5.53 -1.97 5.69
N PRO A 66 5.19 -3.00 6.48
CA PRO A 66 4.88 -2.77 7.90
C PRO A 66 6.08 -2.29 8.72
N ALA A 67 7.30 -2.34 8.17
CA ALA A 67 8.49 -1.85 8.84
C ALA A 67 8.49 -0.32 9.01
N LEU A 68 7.91 0.42 8.05
CA LEU A 68 7.95 1.90 8.05
C LEU A 68 6.58 2.55 8.20
N GLN A 69 5.49 1.83 7.94
CA GLN A 69 4.13 2.36 8.07
C GLN A 69 3.14 1.26 8.45
N ASN A 70 2.27 1.53 9.40
CA ASN A 70 1.15 0.64 9.76
C ASN A 70 -0.19 1.35 9.50
N PRO A 71 -0.79 1.19 8.29
CA PRO A 71 -2.02 1.90 7.96
C PRO A 71 -3.24 1.47 8.80
N LEU A 72 -3.26 0.25 9.36
CA LEU A 72 -4.33 -0.14 10.29
C LEU A 72 -4.34 0.74 11.54
N ALA A 73 -3.16 1.11 12.05
CA ALA A 73 -3.01 2.06 13.15
C ALA A 73 -3.41 3.50 12.75
N LEU A 74 -3.41 3.81 11.46
CA LEU A 74 -3.87 5.09 10.90
C LEU A 74 -5.37 5.07 10.54
N GLY A 75 -6.08 3.98 10.81
CA GLY A 75 -7.54 3.90 10.63
C GLY A 75 -7.99 3.23 9.33
N ALA A 76 -7.09 2.63 8.55
CA ALA A 76 -7.45 1.81 7.41
C ALA A 76 -8.26 0.57 7.84
N ASP A 77 -9.25 0.18 7.05
CA ASP A 77 -10.01 -1.05 7.29
C ASP A 77 -9.27 -2.27 6.71
N LEU A 78 -8.62 -2.09 5.54
CA LEU A 78 -7.79 -3.08 4.87
C LEU A 78 -6.41 -2.53 4.49
N VAL A 79 -5.39 -3.38 4.52
CA VAL A 79 -4.05 -3.12 3.99
C VAL A 79 -3.70 -4.15 2.93
N LEU A 80 -3.23 -3.68 1.78
CA LEU A 80 -2.75 -4.50 0.68
C LEU A 80 -1.22 -4.42 0.60
N HIS A 81 -0.57 -5.54 0.30
CA HIS A 81 0.82 -5.54 -0.12
C HIS A 81 1.02 -6.42 -1.36
N SER A 82 1.82 -5.94 -2.31
CA SER A 82 2.56 -6.82 -3.22
C SER A 82 3.75 -7.42 -2.45
N CYS A 83 3.60 -8.66 -2.02
CA CYS A 83 4.64 -9.41 -1.31
C CYS A 83 5.88 -9.65 -2.18
N THR A 84 5.73 -9.59 -3.50
CA THR A 84 6.79 -9.61 -4.51
C THR A 84 7.90 -8.57 -4.26
N LYS A 85 7.56 -7.49 -3.55
CA LYS A 85 8.46 -6.34 -3.31
C LYS A 85 9.21 -6.50 -1.98
N TYR A 86 9.02 -5.57 -1.05
CA TYR A 86 9.84 -5.48 0.16
C TYR A 86 9.61 -6.61 1.16
N LEU A 87 8.39 -7.15 1.27
CA LEU A 87 8.08 -8.24 2.20
C LEU A 87 8.91 -9.49 1.91
N ASN A 88 8.91 -9.97 0.66
CA ASN A 88 9.83 -11.02 0.25
C ASN A 88 11.27 -10.49 0.19
N GLY A 89 11.51 -9.44 -0.59
CA GLY A 89 12.80 -8.75 -0.68
C GLY A 89 13.91 -9.48 -1.44
N HIS A 90 13.60 -10.61 -2.08
CA HIS A 90 14.59 -11.46 -2.78
C HIS A 90 14.28 -11.64 -4.28
N SER A 91 13.22 -10.98 -4.79
CA SER A 91 12.84 -10.98 -6.21
C SER A 91 12.60 -12.38 -6.82
N ASP A 92 12.27 -13.36 -5.99
CA ASP A 92 12.10 -14.79 -6.34
C ASP A 92 10.69 -15.33 -6.02
N VAL A 93 9.76 -14.47 -5.57
CA VAL A 93 8.37 -14.81 -5.22
C VAL A 93 7.43 -13.80 -5.85
N VAL A 94 6.32 -14.28 -6.43
CA VAL A 94 5.17 -13.45 -6.81
C VAL A 94 4.01 -13.75 -5.88
N ALA A 95 3.64 -12.80 -5.02
CA ALA A 95 2.56 -12.98 -4.06
C ALA A 95 1.93 -11.64 -3.67
N GLY A 96 0.71 -11.70 -3.14
CA GLY A 96 0.03 -10.58 -2.50
C GLY A 96 -0.58 -11.00 -1.16
N VAL A 97 -0.82 -10.04 -0.28
CA VAL A 97 -1.55 -10.26 0.98
C VAL A 97 -2.53 -9.11 1.22
N VAL A 98 -3.71 -9.45 1.72
CA VAL A 98 -4.69 -8.51 2.25
C VAL A 98 -4.78 -8.75 3.76
N ILE A 99 -4.66 -7.68 4.54
CA ILE A 99 -4.72 -7.70 5.99
C ILE A 99 -5.93 -6.85 6.38
N ALA A 100 -6.83 -7.38 7.20
CA ALA A 100 -8.01 -6.66 7.66
C ALA A 100 -7.92 -6.35 9.16
N LYS A 101 -8.50 -5.21 9.55
CA LYS A 101 -8.69 -4.88 10.97
C LYS A 101 -9.70 -5.81 11.65
N ASP A 102 -10.76 -6.17 10.94
CA ASP A 102 -11.88 -6.96 11.44
C ASP A 102 -11.69 -8.46 11.12
N PRO A 103 -11.68 -9.35 12.12
CA PRO A 103 -11.60 -10.80 11.92
C PRO A 103 -12.73 -11.40 11.07
N GLU A 104 -13.93 -10.81 11.09
CA GLU A 104 -15.05 -11.28 10.26
C GLU A 104 -14.76 -11.06 8.77
N VAL A 105 -14.18 -9.90 8.45
CA VAL A 105 -13.73 -9.58 7.08
C VAL A 105 -12.60 -10.51 6.64
N VAL A 106 -11.67 -10.90 7.52
CA VAL A 106 -10.66 -11.93 7.21
C VAL A 106 -11.33 -13.25 6.84
N THR A 107 -12.35 -13.66 7.58
CA THR A 107 -13.09 -14.90 7.32
C THR A 107 -13.76 -14.88 5.95
N GLU A 108 -14.42 -13.77 5.61
CA GLU A 108 -15.06 -13.59 4.31
C GLU A 108 -14.03 -13.61 3.16
N LEU A 109 -12.92 -12.88 3.31
CA LEU A 109 -11.84 -12.85 2.33
C LEU A 109 -11.21 -14.23 2.13
N ALA A 110 -11.01 -15.01 3.21
CA ALA A 110 -10.47 -16.36 3.12
C ALA A 110 -11.43 -17.30 2.38
N TRP A 111 -12.74 -17.19 2.64
CA TRP A 111 -13.76 -17.95 1.91
C TRP A 111 -13.74 -17.62 0.42
N TRP A 112 -13.69 -16.34 0.06
CA TRP A 112 -13.57 -15.91 -1.33
C TRP A 112 -12.28 -16.43 -1.96
N ALA A 113 -11.13 -16.26 -1.29
CA ALA A 113 -9.83 -16.70 -1.79
C ALA A 113 -9.80 -18.19 -2.11
N ASN A 114 -10.44 -19.01 -1.26
CA ASN A 114 -10.63 -20.44 -1.51
C ASN A 114 -11.53 -20.70 -2.72
N ASN A 115 -12.66 -20.00 -2.83
CA ASN A 115 -13.62 -20.23 -3.91
C ASN A 115 -13.14 -19.80 -5.29
N ILE A 116 -12.36 -18.72 -5.38
CA ILE A 116 -11.80 -18.26 -6.65
C ILE A 116 -10.38 -18.77 -6.91
N GLY A 117 -9.80 -19.55 -5.98
CA GLY A 117 -8.52 -20.22 -6.15
C GLY A 117 -7.30 -19.28 -6.18
N VAL A 118 -7.32 -18.17 -5.44
CA VAL A 118 -6.24 -17.15 -5.43
C VAL A 118 -5.34 -17.25 -4.19
N THR A 119 -5.35 -18.39 -3.49
CA THR A 119 -4.45 -18.64 -2.36
C THR A 119 -3.01 -18.81 -2.82
N ALA A 120 -2.05 -18.31 -2.03
CA ALA A 120 -0.63 -18.47 -2.32
C ALA A 120 -0.19 -19.95 -2.24
N GLY A 121 0.77 -20.33 -3.08
CA GLY A 121 1.40 -21.65 -3.02
C GLY A 121 2.17 -21.85 -1.71
N ALA A 122 2.25 -23.10 -1.23
CA ALA A 122 2.94 -23.42 0.02
C ALA A 122 4.44 -23.04 -0.01
N PHE A 123 5.11 -23.28 -1.14
CA PHE A 123 6.52 -22.95 -1.31
C PHE A 123 6.76 -21.44 -1.35
N ASP A 124 5.95 -20.69 -2.10
CA ASP A 124 6.01 -19.23 -2.16
C ASP A 124 5.72 -18.61 -0.79
N SER A 125 4.76 -19.18 -0.04
CA SER A 125 4.44 -18.77 1.32
C SER A 125 5.62 -19.01 2.27
N TYR A 126 6.33 -20.13 2.14
CA TYR A 126 7.55 -20.40 2.89
C TYR A 126 8.68 -19.41 2.56
N LEU A 127 8.92 -19.14 1.27
CA LEU A 127 9.92 -18.18 0.83
C LEU A 127 9.59 -16.76 1.32
N LEU A 128 8.31 -16.36 1.27
CA LEU A 128 7.86 -15.09 1.84
C LEU A 128 8.13 -15.01 3.35
N LEU A 129 7.81 -16.06 4.11
CA LEU A 129 8.12 -16.13 5.55
C LEU A 129 9.63 -16.04 5.83
N ARG A 130 10.46 -16.68 4.99
CA ARG A 130 11.93 -16.54 5.05
C ARG A 130 12.34 -15.08 4.80
N GLY A 131 11.78 -14.44 3.77
CA GLY A 131 12.05 -13.05 3.41
C GLY A 131 11.72 -12.05 4.53
N ILE A 132 10.57 -12.23 5.19
CA ILE A 132 10.10 -11.35 6.27
C ILE A 132 11.07 -11.32 7.45
N ARG A 133 11.77 -12.42 7.76
CA ARG A 133 12.74 -12.48 8.88
C ARG A 133 13.89 -11.48 8.76
N THR A 134 14.19 -11.02 7.55
CA THR A 134 15.22 -10.00 7.30
C THR A 134 14.65 -8.66 6.88
N LEU A 135 13.34 -8.44 7.01
CA LEU A 135 12.68 -7.22 6.56
C LEU A 135 13.28 -5.96 7.18
N SER A 136 13.28 -5.85 8.51
CA SER A 136 13.80 -4.65 9.21
C SER A 136 15.25 -4.31 8.83
N PRO A 137 16.24 -5.21 8.93
CA PRO A 137 17.61 -4.87 8.56
C PRO A 137 17.76 -4.55 7.07
N ARG A 138 16.98 -5.17 6.17
CA ARG A 138 16.97 -4.81 4.74
C ARG A 138 16.42 -3.42 4.52
N MET A 139 15.35 -3.04 5.20
CA MET A 139 14.75 -1.70 5.10
C MET A 139 15.70 -0.62 5.62
N ASP A 140 16.38 -0.86 6.75
CA ASP A 140 17.36 0.09 7.29
C ASP A 140 18.53 0.34 6.33
N VAL A 141 19.02 -0.71 5.68
CA VAL A 141 20.06 -0.60 4.63
C VAL A 141 19.53 0.14 3.42
N ALA A 142 18.32 -0.21 2.95
CA ALA A 142 17.69 0.43 1.80
C ALA A 142 17.50 1.93 2.02
N GLN A 143 17.04 2.35 3.20
CA GLN A 143 16.89 3.76 3.55
C GLN A 143 18.22 4.51 3.59
N ARG A 144 19.26 3.94 4.23
CA ARG A 144 20.59 4.56 4.26
C ARG A 144 21.18 4.73 2.86
N ASN A 145 21.04 3.70 2.02
CA ASN A 145 21.52 3.76 0.64
C ASN A 145 20.75 4.78 -0.18
N ALA A 146 19.41 4.81 -0.05
CA ALA A 146 18.58 5.79 -0.73
C ALA A 146 18.96 7.23 -0.33
N GLN A 147 19.16 7.48 0.97
CA GLN A 147 19.61 8.78 1.48
C GLN A 147 20.96 9.19 0.89
N ALA A 148 21.94 8.28 0.87
CA ALA A 148 23.25 8.57 0.28
C ALA A 148 23.16 8.89 -1.23
N ILE A 149 22.30 8.18 -1.96
CA ILE A 149 22.04 8.44 -3.38
C ILE A 149 21.38 9.82 -3.55
N VAL A 150 20.38 10.14 -2.72
CA VAL A 150 19.69 11.44 -2.75
C VAL A 150 20.67 12.57 -2.49
N ASP A 151 21.53 12.45 -1.49
CA ASP A 151 22.49 13.49 -1.14
C ASP A 151 23.53 13.69 -2.24
N PHE A 152 23.98 12.61 -2.88
CA PHE A 152 24.79 12.69 -4.08
C PHE A 152 24.05 13.42 -5.22
N LEU A 153 22.82 13.00 -5.54
CA LEU A 153 22.03 13.55 -6.66
C LEU A 153 21.72 15.04 -6.49
N LYS A 154 21.54 15.54 -5.26
CA LYS A 154 21.36 16.98 -4.98
C LYS A 154 22.55 17.84 -5.45
N THR A 155 23.74 17.26 -5.54
CA THR A 155 24.97 17.97 -5.97
C THR A 155 25.18 17.93 -7.49
N GLN A 156 24.38 17.18 -8.22
CA GLN A 156 24.60 16.94 -9.65
C GLN A 156 23.90 18.01 -10.51
N PRO A 157 24.61 18.79 -11.33
CA PRO A 157 24.03 19.89 -12.10
C PRO A 157 23.04 19.42 -13.20
N LEU A 158 23.11 18.15 -13.61
CA LEU A 158 22.20 17.56 -14.60
C LEU A 158 20.86 17.09 -14.00
N VAL A 159 20.72 17.07 -12.67
CA VAL A 159 19.49 16.65 -12.00
C VAL A 159 18.53 17.84 -11.93
N LYS A 160 17.47 17.81 -12.74
CA LYS A 160 16.47 18.90 -12.78
C LYS A 160 15.52 18.88 -11.59
N LYS A 161 15.11 17.69 -11.14
CA LYS A 161 14.15 17.51 -10.05
C LYS A 161 14.37 16.17 -9.36
N LEU A 162 14.29 16.18 -8.04
CA LEU A 162 14.40 14.99 -7.20
C LEU A 162 13.09 14.81 -6.44
N TYR A 163 12.57 13.59 -6.45
CA TYR A 163 11.38 13.18 -5.70
C TYR A 163 11.79 12.08 -4.73
N HIS A 164 11.80 12.40 -3.45
CA HIS A 164 12.08 11.46 -2.35
C HIS A 164 11.40 12.01 -1.09
N PRO A 165 10.60 11.22 -0.36
CA PRO A 165 10.00 11.64 0.92
C PRO A 165 11.01 11.99 2.01
#